data_AF-A0A026WAU5-F1
#
_entry.id   AF-A0A026WAU5-F1
#
_cell.length_a   1.000
_cell.length_b   1.000
_cell.length_c   1.000
_cell.angle_alpha   90.00
_cell.angle_beta   90.00
_cell.angle_gamma   90.00
#
_symmetry.space_group_name_H-M   'P 1'
#
loop_
_entity.id
_entity.type
_entity.pdbx_description
1 polymer ?
#
loop_
_entity_poly.entity_id
_entity_poly.type
_entity_poly.pdbx_seq_one_letter_code
_entity_poly.pdbx_strand_id
1 'polypeptide(L)'
;CYDNALNLFNGIKATAMQNGDQCVETAKTSIKNQLAFIDDLISVGQQHVARLDSIFPNCFSGNIFQMQQCVALQLGQANQLVKNWFAGANRAEWTAASASRDISRQSNICIASVFKPTNDQITDATYAAYECIKNL
;
A
#
# COMPACT_ATOMS: atom_id res chain seq x y z
N CYS A 1 -28.37 3.42 -37.22
CA CYS A 1 -27.12 4.15 -36.92
C CYS A 1 -27.01 4.49 -35.44
N TYR A 2 -27.96 5.24 -34.88
CA TYR A 2 -27.94 5.68 -33.48
C TYR A 2 -27.79 4.54 -32.46
N ASP A 3 -28.67 3.52 -32.50
CA ASP A 3 -28.64 2.42 -31.52
C ASP A 3 -27.34 1.61 -31.56
N ASN A 4 -26.80 1.38 -32.77
CA ASN A 4 -25.51 0.69 -32.94
C ASN A 4 -24.36 1.51 -32.35
N ALA A 5 -24.33 2.82 -32.60
CA ALA A 5 -23.33 3.71 -32.02
C ALA A 5 -23.44 3.76 -30.49
N LEU A 6 -24.66 3.87 -29.96
CA LEU A 6 -24.92 3.85 -28.52
C LEU A 6 -24.43 2.56 -27.86
N ASN A 7 -24.72 1.41 -28.47
CA ASN A 7 -24.26 0.11 -27.99
C ASN A 7 -22.73 -0.01 -28.02
N LEU A 8 -22.09 0.47 -29.09
CA LEU A 8 -20.64 0.49 -29.21
C LEU A 8 -19.99 1.35 -28.12
N PHE A 9 -20.48 2.58 -27.90
CA PHE A 9 -19.99 3.46 -26.84
C PHE A 9 -20.19 2.85 -25.44
N ASN A 10 -21.33 2.22 -25.19
CA ASN A 10 -21.59 1.53 -23.93
C ASN A 10 -20.61 0.38 -23.71
N GLY A 11 -20.31 -0.41 -24.74
CA GLY A 11 -19.30 -1.47 -24.69
C GLY A 11 -17.90 -0.94 -24.38
N ILE A 12 -17.45 0.08 -25.12
CA ILE A 12 -16.15 0.73 -24.90
C ILE A 12 -16.06 1.26 -23.46
N LYS A 13 -17.09 1.96 -22.99
CA LYS A 13 -17.16 2.49 -21.63
C LYS A 13 -17.09 1.38 -20.58
N ALA A 14 -17.88 0.33 -20.73
CA ALA A 14 -17.91 -0.78 -19.77
C ALA A 14 -16.54 -1.46 -19.65
N THR A 15 -15.88 -1.75 -20.78
CA THR A 15 -14.53 -2.32 -20.79
C THR A 15 -13.50 -1.38 -20.17
N ALA A 16 -13.54 -0.09 -20.51
CA ALA A 16 -12.61 0.89 -19.94
C ALA A 16 -12.77 1.02 -18.42
N MET A 17 -14.01 1.05 -17.92
CA MET A 17 -14.29 1.08 -16.48
C MET A 17 -13.79 -0.19 -15.78
N GLN A 18 -14.09 -1.37 -16.32
CA GLN A 18 -13.64 -2.64 -15.76
C GLN A 18 -12.11 -2.72 -15.67
N ASN A 19 -11.41 -2.35 -16.75
CA ASN A 19 -9.95 -2.36 -16.76
C ASN A 19 -9.36 -1.28 -15.83
N GLY A 20 -10.01 -0.12 -15.72
CA GLY A 20 -9.66 0.92 -14.76
C GLY A 20 -9.79 0.45 -13.31
N ASP A 21 -10.88 -0.24 -12.98
CA ASP A 21 -11.09 -0.85 -11.66
C ASP A 21 -10.02 -1.91 -11.36
N GLN A 22 -9.63 -2.71 -12.36
CA GLN A 22 -8.53 -3.66 -12.21
C GLN A 22 -7.18 -2.96 -11.91
N CYS A 23 -6.90 -1.80 -12.53
CA CYS A 23 -5.73 -0.99 -12.19
C CYS A 23 -5.76 -0.57 -10.71
N VAL A 24 -6.92 -0.14 -10.20
CA VAL A 24 -7.11 0.27 -8.81
C VAL A 24 -6.88 -0.91 -7.85
N GLU A 25 -7.48 -2.06 -8.11
CA GLU A 25 -7.32 -3.24 -7.24
C GLU A 25 -5.89 -3.79 -7.26
N THR A 26 -5.22 -3.72 -8.40
CA THR A 26 -3.80 -4.05 -8.50
C THR A 26 -2.95 -3.12 -7.64
N ALA A 27 -3.19 -1.79 -7.72
CA ALA A 27 -2.49 -0.81 -6.91
C ALA A 27 -2.72 -1.03 -5.40
N LYS A 28 -3.98 -1.25 -4.98
CA LYS A 28 -4.31 -1.56 -3.58
C LYS A 28 -3.59 -2.82 -3.09
N THR A 29 -3.57 -3.87 -3.91
CA THR A 29 -2.89 -5.12 -3.60
C THR A 29 -1.38 -4.90 -3.46
N SER A 30 -0.77 -4.14 -4.36
CA SER A 30 0.65 -3.77 -4.27
C SER A 30 0.95 -2.98 -3.00
N ILE A 31 0.13 -1.99 -2.62
CA ILE A 31 0.29 -1.23 -1.37
C ILE A 31 0.25 -2.18 -0.19
N LYS A 32 -0.78 -3.02 -0.10
CA LYS A 32 -0.96 -3.97 1.00
C LYS A 32 0.25 -4.90 1.13
N ASN A 33 0.72 -5.47 0.02
CA ASN A 33 1.84 -6.41 0.04
C ASN A 33 3.16 -5.73 0.40
N GLN A 34 3.42 -4.53 -0.13
CA GLN A 34 4.67 -3.82 0.14
C GLN A 34 4.72 -3.23 1.55
N LEU A 35 3.57 -2.95 2.16
CA LEU A 35 3.48 -2.34 3.50
C LEU A 35 3.07 -3.33 4.60
N ALA A 36 2.85 -4.61 4.30
CA ALA A 36 2.40 -5.63 5.26
C ALA A 36 3.32 -5.79 6.48
N PHE A 37 4.61 -5.46 6.33
CA PHE A 37 5.59 -5.56 7.41
C PHE A 37 5.46 -4.45 8.47
N ILE A 38 4.72 -3.36 8.18
CA ILE A 38 4.52 -2.26 9.13
C ILE A 38 3.74 -2.74 10.35
N ASP A 39 2.74 -3.61 10.16
CA ASP A 39 1.94 -4.15 11.27
C ASP A 39 2.81 -4.97 12.24
N ASP A 40 3.75 -5.73 11.70
CA ASP A 40 4.74 -6.48 12.50
C ASP A 40 5.65 -5.53 13.30
N LEU A 41 6.15 -4.46 12.66
CA LEU A 41 6.95 -3.45 13.35
C LEU A 41 6.18 -2.76 14.48
N ILE A 42 4.89 -2.45 14.28
CA ILE A 42 4.04 -1.87 15.33
C ILE A 42 3.87 -2.87 16.48
N SER A 43 3.55 -4.13 16.17
CA SER A 43 3.38 -5.20 17.16
C SER A 43 4.65 -5.41 18.00
N VAL A 44 5.81 -5.52 17.35
CA VAL A 44 7.10 -5.65 18.04
C VAL A 44 7.40 -4.41 18.90
N GLY A 45 7.07 -3.21 18.42
CA GLY A 45 7.20 -1.97 19.19
C GLY A 45 6.37 -2.00 20.47
N GLN A 46 5.11 -2.44 20.39
CA GLN A 46 4.22 -2.58 21.55
C GLN A 46 4.77 -3.59 22.57
N GLN A 47 5.32 -4.71 22.10
CA GLN A 47 5.98 -5.69 22.98
C GLN A 47 7.19 -5.11 23.71
N HIS A 48 7.98 -4.26 23.04
CA HIS A 48 9.11 -3.59 23.67
C HIS A 48 8.67 -2.58 24.74
N VAL A 49 7.59 -1.82 24.50
CA VAL A 49 7.00 -0.92 25.52
C VAL A 49 6.52 -1.72 26.73
N ALA A 50 5.74 -2.79 26.52
CA ALA A 50 5.28 -3.65 27.60
C ALA A 50 6.44 -4.28 28.39
N ARG A 51 7.53 -4.66 27.70
CA ARG A 51 8.73 -5.18 28.35
C ARG A 51 9.37 -4.13 29.25
N LEU A 52 9.51 -2.89 28.77
CA LEU A 52 10.06 -1.78 29.56
C LEU A 52 9.23 -1.51 30.82
N ASP A 53 7.91 -1.47 30.69
CA ASP A 53 6.99 -1.27 31.81
C ASP A 53 7.08 -2.40 32.86
N SER A 54 7.39 -3.61 32.40
CA SER A 54 7.52 -4.78 33.27
C SER A 54 8.84 -4.88 34.04
N ILE A 55 9.87 -4.08 33.72
CA ILE A 55 11.22 -4.24 34.30
C ILE A 55 11.20 -4.08 35.83
N PHE A 56 10.65 -2.96 36.32
CA PHE A 56 10.61 -2.69 37.76
C PHE A 56 9.79 -3.71 38.56
N PRO A 57 8.54 -4.06 38.17
CA PRO A 57 7.78 -5.06 38.90
C PRO A 57 8.43 -6.46 38.83
N ASN A 58 9.04 -6.84 37.70
CA ASN A 58 9.71 -8.14 37.57
C ASN A 58 11.04 -8.23 38.35
N CYS A 59 11.65 -7.09 38.65
CA CYS A 59 12.91 -7.02 39.41
C CYS A 59 12.70 -6.71 40.89
N PHE A 60 11.46 -6.62 41.37
CA PHE A 60 11.19 -6.33 42.77
C PHE A 60 11.80 -7.39 43.69
N SER A 61 12.59 -6.93 44.66
CA SER A 61 13.19 -7.77 45.70
C SER A 61 13.27 -6.96 47.00
N GLY A 62 13.19 -7.66 48.14
CA GLY A 62 13.47 -7.06 49.45
C GLY A 62 14.94 -6.66 49.63
N ASN A 63 15.82 -7.11 48.72
CA ASN A 63 17.24 -6.73 48.69
C ASN A 63 17.52 -5.72 47.57
N ILE A 64 17.95 -4.52 47.95
CA ILE A 64 18.23 -3.42 47.02
C ILE A 64 19.32 -3.75 46.00
N PHE A 65 20.35 -4.50 46.37
CA PHE A 65 21.44 -4.86 45.46
C PHE A 65 20.96 -5.85 44.39
N GLN A 66 20.10 -6.81 44.76
CA GLN A 66 19.49 -7.74 43.81
C GLN A 66 18.55 -7.01 42.84
N MET A 67 17.76 -6.07 43.35
CA MET A 67 16.87 -5.24 42.52
C MET A 67 17.67 -4.40 41.52
N GLN A 68 18.72 -3.70 41.98
CA GLN A 68 19.60 -2.91 41.12
C GLN A 68 20.26 -3.76 40.03
N GLN A 69 20.80 -4.93 40.40
CA GLN A 69 21.44 -5.84 39.44
C GLN A 69 20.44 -6.34 38.38
N CYS A 70 19.24 -6.75 38.80
CA CYS A 70 18.19 -7.19 37.90
C CYS A 70 17.76 -6.08 36.93
N VAL A 71 17.48 -4.88 37.45
CA VAL A 71 17.05 -3.72 36.64
C VAL A 71 18.13 -3.37 35.61
N ALA A 72 19.40 -3.32 36.01
CA ALA A 72 20.51 -3.02 35.10
C ALA A 72 20.62 -4.04 33.96
N LEU A 73 20.50 -5.34 34.26
CA LEU A 73 20.53 -6.41 33.26
C LEU A 73 19.34 -6.31 32.29
N GLN A 74 18.13 -6.13 32.82
CA GLN A 74 16.93 -6.05 31.98
C GLN A 74 16.90 -4.80 31.11
N LEU A 75 17.32 -3.65 31.64
CA LEU A 75 17.46 -2.41 30.86
C LEU A 75 18.49 -2.56 29.75
N GLY A 76 19.62 -3.22 30.01
CA GLY A 76 20.64 -3.49 28.99
C GLY A 76 20.08 -4.31 27.83
N GLN A 77 19.32 -5.37 28.12
CA GLN A 77 18.65 -6.19 27.11
C GLN A 77 17.58 -5.39 26.35
N ALA A 78 16.73 -4.65 27.06
CA ALA A 78 15.67 -3.86 26.44
C ALA A 78 16.23 -2.77 25.51
N ASN A 79 17.32 -2.11 25.91
CA ASN A 79 18.00 -1.12 25.08
C ASN A 79 18.48 -1.71 23.75
N GLN A 80 19.06 -2.92 23.76
CA GLN A 80 19.50 -3.56 22.53
C GLN A 80 18.32 -3.92 21.60
N LEU A 81 17.21 -4.39 22.16
CA LEU A 81 15.98 -4.67 21.41
C LEU A 81 15.40 -3.40 20.79
N VAL A 82 15.27 -2.33 21.56
CA VAL A 82 14.76 -1.03 21.09
C VAL A 82 15.64 -0.45 19.98
N LYS A 83 16.97 -0.56 20.08
CA LYS A 83 17.90 -0.13 19.01
C LYS A 83 17.67 -0.89 17.71
N ASN A 84 17.53 -2.22 17.79
CA ASN A 84 17.28 -3.05 16.62
C ASN A 84 15.92 -2.73 15.99
N TRP A 85 14.89 -2.54 16.82
CA TRP A 85 13.57 -2.14 16.37
C TRP A 85 13.58 -0.77 15.68
N PHE A 86 14.27 0.23 16.25
CA PHE A 86 14.39 1.56 15.65
C PHE A 86 15.10 1.52 14.29
N ALA A 87 16.13 0.68 14.15
CA ALA A 87 16.77 0.45 12.86
C ALA A 87 15.80 -0.18 11.83
N GLY A 88 14.92 -1.09 12.28
CA GLY A 88 13.84 -1.65 11.46
C GLY A 88 12.82 -0.59 11.03
N ALA A 89 12.38 0.26 11.97
CA ALA A 89 11.46 1.37 11.70
C ALA A 89 12.03 2.37 10.68
N ASN A 90 13.30 2.73 10.78
CA ASN A 90 13.94 3.60 9.79
C ASN A 90 13.97 2.97 8.39
N ARG A 91 14.25 1.66 8.29
CA ARG A 91 14.15 0.96 6.99
C ARG A 91 12.73 0.96 6.46
N ALA A 92 11.73 0.87 7.34
CA ALA A 92 10.33 0.89 6.96
C ALA A 92 9.95 2.16 6.20
N GLU A 93 10.40 3.31 6.70
CA GLU A 93 10.16 4.61 6.08
C GLU A 93 10.72 4.65 4.65
N TRP A 94 11.97 4.22 4.46
CA TRP A 94 12.60 4.15 3.15
C TRP A 94 11.86 3.21 2.20
N THR A 95 11.50 2.02 2.67
CA THR A 95 10.74 1.05 1.89
C THR A 95 9.38 1.59 1.50
N ALA A 96 8.65 2.23 2.42
CA ALA A 96 7.34 2.83 2.15
C ALA A 96 7.43 3.97 1.13
N ALA A 97 8.46 4.83 1.24
CA ALA A 97 8.69 5.91 0.28
C ALA A 97 9.01 5.37 -1.12
N SER A 98 9.82 4.30 -1.21
CA SER A 98 10.13 3.65 -2.49
C SER A 98 8.88 2.99 -3.09
N ALA A 99 8.18 2.21 -2.28
CA ALA A 99 6.92 1.56 -2.62
C ALA A 99 5.91 2.56 -3.20
N SER A 100 5.72 3.69 -2.52
CA SER A 100 4.80 4.74 -2.97
C SER A 100 5.14 5.28 -4.35
N ARG A 101 6.42 5.50 -4.66
CA ARG A 101 6.85 5.98 -5.98
C ARG A 101 6.62 4.94 -7.07
N ASP A 102 6.98 3.70 -6.80
CA ASP A 102 6.85 2.60 -7.76
C ASP A 102 5.37 2.32 -8.05
N ILE A 103 4.53 2.23 -7.03
CA ILE A 103 3.09 2.01 -7.17
C ILE A 103 2.43 3.17 -7.92
N SER A 104 2.79 4.42 -7.61
CA SER A 104 2.25 5.59 -8.31
C SER A 104 2.60 5.55 -9.81
N ARG A 105 3.85 5.21 -10.13
CA ARG A 105 4.30 5.07 -11.51
C ARG A 105 3.55 3.95 -12.23
N GLN A 106 3.44 2.77 -11.63
CA GLN A 106 2.75 1.63 -12.23
C GLN A 106 1.25 1.91 -12.42
N SER A 107 0.63 2.60 -11.46
CA SER A 107 -0.78 2.99 -11.54
C SER A 107 -1.02 3.96 -12.71
N ASN A 108 -0.15 4.96 -12.88
CA ASN A 108 -0.23 5.89 -14.02
C ASN A 108 -0.04 5.18 -15.36
N ILE A 109 0.89 4.21 -15.44
CA ILE A 109 1.08 3.40 -16.65
C ILE A 109 -0.16 2.56 -16.94
N CYS A 110 -0.74 1.92 -15.92
CA CYS A 110 -1.94 1.10 -16.06
C CYS A 110 -3.11 1.95 -16.58
N ILE A 111 -3.44 3.06 -15.91
CA ILE A 111 -4.51 3.97 -16.32
C ILE A 111 -4.27 4.51 -17.74
N ALA A 112 -3.04 4.89 -18.07
CA ALA A 112 -2.72 5.34 -19.42
C ALA A 112 -2.93 4.25 -20.48
N SER A 113 -2.60 2.99 -20.16
CA SER A 113 -2.82 1.85 -21.05
C SER A 113 -4.30 1.50 -21.25
N VAL A 114 -5.16 1.90 -20.31
CA VAL A 114 -6.62 1.75 -20.44
C VAL A 114 -7.19 2.90 -21.27
N PHE A 115 -7.00 4.15 -20.83
CA PHE A 115 -7.76 5.26 -21.39
C PHE A 115 -7.20 5.82 -22.69
N LYS A 116 -5.90 5.66 -23.00
CA LYS A 116 -5.38 6.10 -24.30
C LYS A 116 -6.02 5.31 -25.45
N PRO A 117 -5.99 3.96 -25.48
CA PRO A 117 -6.69 3.20 -26.52
C PRO A 117 -8.20 3.41 -26.51
N THR A 118 -8.82 3.59 -25.34
CA THR A 118 -10.26 3.90 -25.25
C THR A 118 -10.62 5.20 -25.98
N ASN A 119 -9.78 6.24 -25.88
CA ASN A 119 -10.02 7.48 -26.61
C ASN A 119 -9.93 7.30 -28.13
N ASP A 120 -9.00 6.47 -28.60
CA ASP A 120 -8.89 6.12 -30.02
C ASP A 120 -10.15 5.37 -30.48
N GLN A 121 -10.60 4.37 -29.70
CA GLN A 121 -11.84 3.64 -29.98
C GLN A 121 -13.09 4.53 -30.02
N ILE A 122 -13.18 5.51 -29.12
CA ILE A 122 -14.28 6.49 -29.11
C ILE A 122 -14.25 7.35 -30.38
N THR A 123 -13.05 7.74 -30.80
CA THR A 123 -12.85 8.54 -32.03
C THR A 123 -13.31 7.74 -33.25
N ASP A 124 -12.87 6.49 -33.37
CA ASP A 124 -13.26 5.60 -34.47
C ASP A 124 -14.77 5.32 -34.47
N ALA A 125 -15.35 5.04 -33.29
CA ALA A 125 -16.79 4.84 -33.13
C ALA A 125 -17.59 6.09 -33.55
N THR A 126 -17.07 7.28 -33.24
CA THR A 126 -17.69 8.55 -33.63
C THR A 126 -17.66 8.74 -35.14
N TYR A 127 -16.52 8.51 -35.79
CA TYR A 127 -16.41 8.57 -37.25
C TYR A 127 -17.35 7.57 -37.94
N ALA A 128 -17.39 6.32 -37.47
CA ALA A 128 -18.28 5.31 -38.01
C ALA A 128 -19.76 5.70 -37.88
N ALA A 129 -20.15 6.30 -36.75
CA ALA A 129 -21.51 6.81 -36.55
C ALA A 129 -21.84 7.95 -37.51
N TYR A 130 -20.91 8.89 -37.72
CA TYR A 130 -21.09 9.99 -38.68
C TYR A 130 -21.25 9.48 -40.11
N GLU A 131 -20.40 8.56 -40.56
CA GLU A 131 -20.51 7.96 -41.90
C GLU A 131 -21.84 7.20 -42.06
N CYS A 132 -22.29 6.48 -41.03
CA CYS A 132 -23.60 5.82 -41.06
C CYS A 132 -24.74 6.83 -41.26
N ILE A 133 -24.71 7.97 -40.54
CA ILE A 133 -25.74 9.01 -40.66
C ILE A 133 -25.70 9.69 -42.03
N LYS A 134 -24.52 9.96 -42.56
CA LYS A 134 -24.33 10.67 -43.83
C LYS A 134 -24.77 9.84 -45.05
N ASN A 135 -24.72 8.52 -44.93
CA ASN A 135 -25.10 7.58 -45.98
C ASN A 135 -26.53 6.99 -45.79
N LEU A 136 -27.36 7.62 -44.94
CA LEU A 136 -28.82 7.38 -44.85
C LEU A 136 -29.57 8.10 -45.97
#